data_AF-A0A1G1VG69-F1
#
_entry.id   AF-A0A1G1VG69-F1
#
_cell.length_a   1.000
_cell.length_b   1.000
_cell.length_c   1.000
_cell.angle_alpha   90.00
_cell.angle_beta   90.00
_cell.angle_gamma   90.00
#
_symmetry.space_group_name_H-M   'P 1'
#
loop_
_entity.id
_entity.type
_entity.pdbx_description
1 polymer ?
#
loop_
_entity_poly.entity_id
_entity_poly.type
_entity_poly.pdbx_seq_one_letter_code
_entity_poly.pdbx_strand_id
1 'polypeptide(L)'
;MAARLRTRKTAPKKIKVETIETIQTLPSLVQNKFFSKQVLIGLGVVLLLLLVFNKKHWFVPATVNGLPILSPQVIVRLYSDYRSPAVSELIDERIIMAEAKKNNVLPSREEINARMTELEAQVGGAEALNNLLAQEGTSRTSLERRMSMRLALEKIYSNEATVSAEEIDEFVKTNTAQLTATDSAGQKTEAEKIIKQDKLGAIINQKFAELREKANIKIF
;
A
#
# COMPACT_ATOMS: atom_id res chain seq x y z
N MET A 1 69.80 78.12 20.08
CA MET A 1 69.92 79.41 19.36
C MET A 1 69.97 79.13 17.86
N ALA A 2 69.34 80.00 17.04
CA ALA A 2 69.53 80.10 15.57
C ALA A 2 69.24 78.84 14.71
N ALA A 3 68.92 78.92 13.41
CA ALA A 3 68.24 79.98 12.64
C ALA A 3 67.62 79.34 11.39
N ARG A 4 66.63 80.01 10.77
CA ARG A 4 66.12 79.65 9.43
C ARG A 4 67.11 80.11 8.36
N LEU A 5 67.05 79.52 7.15
CA LEU A 5 67.17 80.12 5.79
C LEU A 5 67.19 78.96 4.76
N ARG A 6 66.29 78.74 3.77
CA ARG A 6 65.63 79.50 2.68
C ARG A 6 66.41 79.60 1.33
N THR A 7 65.71 79.14 0.27
CA THR A 7 65.94 79.30 -1.21
C THR A 7 67.02 78.39 -1.85
N ARG A 8 67.12 78.18 -3.18
CA ARG A 8 66.48 78.85 -4.35
C ARG A 8 66.21 77.94 -5.60
N LYS A 9 64.93 77.57 -5.81
CA LYS A 9 64.16 77.52 -7.10
C LYS A 9 64.92 77.61 -8.45
N THR A 10 64.79 76.58 -9.31
CA THR A 10 64.73 76.71 -10.79
C THR A 10 63.76 75.69 -11.41
N ALA A 11 63.14 76.07 -12.53
CA ALA A 11 62.26 75.32 -13.43
C ALA A 11 62.21 76.10 -14.78
N PRO A 12 61.59 75.65 -15.88
CA PRO A 12 60.90 74.38 -16.14
C PRO A 12 61.30 73.70 -17.49
N LYS A 13 60.78 72.49 -17.76
CA LYS A 13 60.39 72.11 -19.14
C LYS A 13 59.05 71.37 -19.09
N LYS A 14 58.05 71.91 -19.79
CA LYS A 14 56.70 71.34 -19.85
C LYS A 14 56.68 70.18 -20.84
N ILE A 15 56.14 69.04 -20.43
CA ILE A 15 55.49 68.08 -21.34
C ILE A 15 54.07 67.88 -20.80
N LYS A 16 53.11 67.83 -21.72
CA LYS A 16 51.68 67.97 -21.47
C LYS A 16 51.14 66.72 -20.77
N VAL A 17 50.53 66.90 -19.60
CA VAL A 17 49.73 65.86 -18.94
C VAL A 17 48.29 66.02 -19.42
N GLU A 18 47.74 64.98 -20.04
CA GLU A 18 46.30 64.87 -20.32
C GLU A 18 45.66 63.83 -19.38
N THR A 19 44.37 64.02 -19.15
CA THR A 19 43.71 63.65 -17.89
C THR A 19 43.25 62.19 -17.82
N ILE A 20 43.27 61.69 -16.59
CA ILE A 20 42.71 60.44 -16.08
C ILE A 20 41.33 60.10 -16.66
N GLU A 21 41.18 58.89 -17.22
CA GLU A 21 39.94 58.10 -17.20
C GLU A 21 40.32 56.65 -16.87
N THR A 22 39.98 56.17 -15.68
CA THR A 22 38.77 55.37 -15.39
C THR A 22 39.00 53.87 -15.60
N ILE A 23 38.82 53.11 -14.51
CA ILE A 23 39.04 51.67 -14.43
C ILE A 23 38.14 50.94 -15.43
N GLN A 24 38.73 50.28 -16.43
CA GLN A 24 37.99 49.34 -17.28
C GLN A 24 37.61 48.11 -16.45
N THR A 25 36.32 47.99 -16.16
CA THR A 25 35.74 46.81 -15.54
C THR A 25 35.78 45.63 -16.51
N LEU A 26 36.08 44.44 -16.00
CA LEU A 26 36.03 43.20 -16.77
C LEU A 26 34.62 43.02 -17.38
N PRO A 27 34.49 42.62 -18.66
CA PRO A 27 33.19 42.29 -19.23
C PRO A 27 32.60 41.11 -18.46
N SER A 28 31.39 41.29 -17.94
CA SER A 28 30.71 40.27 -17.16
C SER A 28 30.38 39.05 -18.03
N LEU A 29 31.11 37.96 -17.83
CA LEU A 29 30.81 36.63 -18.38
C LEU A 29 29.60 35.99 -17.68
N VAL A 30 28.47 36.72 -17.64
CA VAL A 30 27.16 36.22 -17.19
C VAL A 30 26.08 36.79 -18.12
N GLN A 31 25.97 36.24 -19.33
CA GLN A 31 24.75 36.32 -20.14
C GLN A 31 24.30 34.90 -20.50
N ASN A 32 23.81 34.16 -19.50
CA ASN A 32 23.21 32.84 -19.70
C ASN A 32 21.80 32.98 -20.31
N LYS A 33 21.70 33.42 -21.57
CA LYS A 33 20.44 33.48 -22.35
C LYS A 33 19.87 32.11 -22.75
N PHE A 34 20.52 31.02 -22.32
CA PHE A 34 20.16 29.64 -22.63
C PHE A 34 18.84 29.18 -21.97
N PHE A 35 18.26 29.96 -21.06
CA PHE A 35 16.95 29.71 -20.45
C PHE A 35 15.91 30.77 -20.82
N SER A 36 15.81 31.13 -22.11
CA SER A 36 14.61 31.81 -22.59
C SER A 36 13.39 30.89 -22.36
N LYS A 37 12.22 31.46 -22.06
CA LYS A 37 10.99 30.66 -21.87
C LYS A 37 10.71 29.75 -23.06
N GLN A 38 11.05 30.19 -24.28
CA GLN A 38 10.89 29.40 -25.51
C GLN A 38 11.85 28.20 -25.59
N VAL A 39 13.10 28.32 -25.12
CA VAL A 39 14.03 27.19 -25.04
C VAL A 39 13.59 26.18 -23.97
N LEU A 40 13.09 26.64 -22.83
CA LEU A 40 12.51 25.78 -21.79
C LEU A 40 11.24 25.07 -22.28
N ILE A 41 10.35 25.76 -23.01
CA ILE A 41 9.16 25.16 -23.64
C ILE A 41 9.58 24.14 -24.70
N GLY A 42 10.53 24.48 -25.57
CA GLY A 42 11.05 23.57 -26.61
C GLY A 42 11.69 22.32 -26.02
N LEU A 43 12.51 22.47 -24.97
CA LEU A 43 13.11 21.34 -24.24
C LEU A 43 12.03 20.48 -23.56
N GLY A 44 11.00 21.11 -22.97
CA GLY A 44 9.85 20.41 -22.41
C GLY A 44 9.07 19.60 -23.44
N VAL A 45 8.86 20.15 -24.65
CA VAL A 45 8.20 19.45 -25.77
C VAL A 45 9.07 18.29 -26.28
N VAL A 46 10.38 18.48 -26.44
CA VAL A 46 11.32 17.41 -26.84
C VAL A 46 11.36 16.30 -25.79
N LEU A 47 11.37 16.65 -24.50
CA LEU A 47 11.37 15.68 -23.39
C LEU A 47 10.04 14.93 -23.29
N LEU A 48 8.91 15.59 -23.54
CA LEU A 48 7.59 14.97 -23.63
C LEU A 48 7.47 14.02 -24.84
N LEU A 49 7.99 14.42 -26.00
CA LEU A 49 8.08 13.55 -27.18
C LEU A 49 8.95 12.31 -26.92
N LEU A 50 10.12 12.49 -26.29
CA LEU A 50 10.98 11.37 -25.85
C LEU A 50 10.27 10.44 -24.88
N LEU A 51 9.50 10.98 -23.93
CA LEU A 51 8.72 10.19 -22.97
C LEU A 51 7.64 9.37 -23.70
N VAL A 52 6.88 9.97 -24.61
CA VAL A 52 5.88 9.27 -25.44
C VAL A 52 6.51 8.19 -26.33
N PHE A 53 7.68 8.44 -26.93
CA PHE A 53 8.36 7.45 -27.77
C PHE A 53 8.92 6.27 -26.97
N ASN A 54 9.61 6.56 -25.85
CA ASN A 54 10.23 5.55 -25.00
C ASN A 54 9.20 4.72 -24.21
N LYS A 55 8.02 5.31 -23.92
CA LYS A 55 6.89 4.66 -23.25
C LYS A 55 5.73 4.31 -24.18
N LYS A 56 5.96 4.06 -25.47
CA LYS A 56 4.90 3.67 -26.42
C LYS A 56 4.04 2.49 -25.93
N HIS A 57 4.65 1.52 -25.25
CA HIS A 57 3.96 0.36 -24.65
C HIS A 57 3.07 0.68 -23.43
N TRP A 58 3.20 1.87 -22.83
CA TRP A 58 2.32 2.35 -21.74
C TRP A 58 1.03 2.97 -22.23
N PHE A 59 0.88 3.25 -23.53
CA PHE A 59 -0.33 3.86 -24.10
C PHE A 59 -1.14 2.90 -24.98
N VAL A 60 -0.48 1.87 -25.53
CA VAL A 60 -1.11 0.81 -26.33
C VAL A 60 -0.61 -0.57 -25.83
N PRO A 61 -1.29 -1.19 -24.84
CA PRO A 61 -0.94 -2.52 -24.33
C PRO A 61 -1.13 -3.64 -25.35
N ALA A 62 -2.06 -3.48 -26.30
CA ALA A 62 -2.35 -4.48 -27.32
C ALA A 62 -2.97 -3.83 -28.57
N THR A 63 -2.89 -4.53 -29.71
CA THR A 63 -3.60 -4.20 -30.95
C THR A 63 -4.37 -5.43 -31.43
N VAL A 64 -5.61 -5.24 -31.90
CA VAL A 64 -6.45 -6.31 -32.47
C VAL A 64 -6.83 -5.91 -33.88
N ASN A 65 -6.42 -6.69 -34.89
CA ASN A 65 -6.68 -6.41 -36.31
C ASN A 65 -6.29 -4.97 -36.75
N GLY A 66 -5.21 -4.43 -36.18
CA GLY A 66 -4.74 -3.06 -36.45
C GLY A 66 -5.37 -1.96 -35.60
N LEU A 67 -6.44 -2.25 -34.84
CA LEU A 67 -7.06 -1.32 -33.89
C LEU A 67 -6.29 -1.36 -32.55
N PRO A 68 -5.72 -0.22 -32.07
CA PRO A 68 -5.04 -0.17 -30.78
C PRO A 68 -6.03 -0.14 -29.62
N ILE A 69 -5.81 -0.99 -28.63
CA ILE A 69 -6.45 -0.88 -27.31
C ILE A 69 -5.68 0.17 -26.53
N LEU A 70 -6.35 1.22 -26.04
CA LEU A 70 -5.72 2.33 -25.34
C LEU A 70 -5.66 2.05 -23.83
N SER A 71 -4.51 2.25 -23.19
CA SER A 71 -4.35 2.01 -21.73
C SER A 71 -5.37 2.72 -20.84
N PRO A 72 -5.79 3.99 -21.10
CA PRO A 72 -6.82 4.63 -20.30
C PRO A 72 -8.15 3.87 -20.30
N GLN A 73 -8.52 3.22 -21.41
CA GLN A 73 -9.73 2.40 -21.50
C GLN A 73 -9.60 1.15 -20.61
N VAL A 74 -8.44 0.48 -20.66
CA VAL A 74 -8.13 -0.68 -19.81
C VAL A 74 -8.15 -0.29 -18.32
N ILE A 75 -7.54 0.85 -17.96
CA ILE A 75 -7.50 1.36 -16.58
C ILE A 75 -8.91 1.73 -16.09
N VAL A 76 -9.72 2.41 -16.90
CA VAL A 76 -11.11 2.74 -16.53
C VAL A 76 -11.95 1.47 -16.35
N ARG A 77 -11.78 0.45 -17.22
CA ARG A 77 -12.47 -0.84 -17.07
C ARG A 77 -12.04 -1.57 -15.80
N LEU A 78 -10.73 -1.69 -15.55
CA LEU A 78 -10.19 -2.32 -14.35
C LEU A 78 -10.64 -1.57 -13.07
N TYR A 79 -10.65 -0.24 -13.10
CA TYR A 79 -11.15 0.56 -11.99
C TYR A 79 -12.65 0.34 -11.77
N SER A 80 -13.47 0.33 -12.81
CA SER A 80 -14.91 0.04 -12.70
C SER A 80 -15.18 -1.34 -12.09
N ASP A 81 -14.45 -2.36 -12.54
CA ASP A 81 -14.74 -3.75 -12.21
C ASP A 81 -14.20 -4.14 -10.81
N TYR A 82 -13.05 -3.58 -10.40
CA TYR A 82 -12.38 -3.95 -9.14
C TYR A 82 -12.53 -2.93 -8.01
N ARG A 83 -12.90 -1.66 -8.27
CA ARG A 83 -13.03 -0.63 -7.21
C ARG A 83 -14.05 -1.02 -6.16
N SER A 84 -15.27 -1.40 -6.56
CA SER A 84 -16.36 -1.64 -5.60
C SER A 84 -16.04 -2.82 -4.65
N PRO A 85 -15.60 -3.99 -5.14
CA PRO A 85 -15.12 -5.08 -4.28
C PRO A 85 -13.95 -4.66 -3.36
N ALA A 86 -12.91 -4.02 -3.91
CA ALA A 86 -11.73 -3.63 -3.13
C ALA A 86 -12.05 -2.57 -2.06
N VAL A 87 -12.95 -1.62 -2.34
CA VAL A 87 -13.42 -0.65 -1.36
C VAL A 87 -14.26 -1.33 -0.27
N SER A 88 -15.11 -2.31 -0.62
CA SER A 88 -15.82 -3.11 0.40
C SER A 88 -14.84 -3.86 1.30
N GLU A 89 -13.90 -4.64 0.74
CA GLU A 89 -12.93 -5.41 1.53
C GLU A 89 -12.11 -4.49 2.48
N LEU A 90 -11.74 -3.29 2.02
CA LEU A 90 -11.06 -2.30 2.86
C LEU A 90 -11.97 -1.70 3.94
N ILE A 91 -13.26 -1.48 3.69
CA ILE A 91 -14.22 -1.05 4.71
C ILE A 91 -14.36 -2.14 5.78
N ASP A 92 -14.53 -3.38 5.33
CA ASP A 92 -14.71 -4.57 6.16
C ASP A 92 -13.47 -4.79 7.06
N GLU A 93 -12.27 -4.71 6.49
CA GLU A 93 -10.99 -4.72 7.22
C GLU A 93 -10.95 -3.65 8.31
N ARG A 94 -11.35 -2.40 8.01
CA ARG A 94 -11.27 -1.30 8.99
C ARG A 94 -12.29 -1.45 10.11
N ILE A 95 -13.49 -1.95 9.83
CA ILE A 95 -14.50 -2.24 10.84
C ILE A 95 -14.00 -3.32 11.80
N ILE A 96 -13.52 -4.44 11.26
CA ILE A 96 -13.01 -5.58 12.06
C ILE A 96 -11.81 -5.16 12.91
N MET A 97 -10.82 -4.49 12.32
CA MET A 97 -9.61 -4.08 13.03
C MET A 97 -9.87 -2.99 14.08
N ALA A 98 -10.86 -2.12 13.86
CA ALA A 98 -11.28 -1.15 14.86
C ALA A 98 -11.95 -1.82 16.07
N GLU A 99 -12.85 -2.79 15.85
CA GLU A 99 -13.50 -3.52 16.94
C GLU A 99 -12.50 -4.43 17.68
N ALA A 100 -11.58 -5.08 16.97
CA ALA A 100 -10.50 -5.87 17.60
C ALA A 100 -9.58 -5.00 18.47
N LYS A 101 -9.26 -3.78 18.02
CA LYS A 101 -8.49 -2.81 18.80
C LYS A 101 -9.26 -2.34 20.04
N LYS A 102 -10.55 -2.02 19.90
CA LYS A 102 -11.44 -1.62 21.00
C LYS A 102 -11.56 -2.70 22.09
N ASN A 103 -11.59 -3.97 21.70
CA ASN A 103 -11.61 -5.10 22.63
C ASN A 103 -10.20 -5.55 23.08
N ASN A 104 -9.13 -4.90 22.65
CA ASN A 104 -7.72 -5.23 22.94
C ASN A 104 -7.29 -6.66 22.51
N VAL A 105 -7.92 -7.21 21.47
CA VAL A 105 -7.69 -8.58 20.96
C VAL A 105 -7.07 -8.62 19.57
N LEU A 106 -6.29 -7.58 19.20
CA LEU A 106 -5.58 -7.55 17.92
C LEU A 106 -4.71 -8.81 17.73
N PRO A 107 -4.74 -9.44 16.54
CA PRO A 107 -3.91 -10.60 16.26
C PRO A 107 -2.43 -10.21 16.12
N SER A 108 -1.54 -11.02 16.68
CA SER A 108 -0.09 -10.86 16.55
C SER A 108 0.41 -11.41 15.22
N ARG A 109 1.65 -11.06 14.83
CA ARG A 109 2.26 -11.61 13.61
C ARG A 109 2.52 -13.10 13.74
N GLU A 110 2.84 -13.55 14.95
CA GLU A 110 3.12 -14.93 15.29
C GLU A 110 1.85 -15.79 15.16
N GLU A 111 0.70 -15.28 15.63
CA GLU A 111 -0.61 -15.95 15.45
C GLU A 111 -0.99 -16.07 13.96
N ILE A 112 -0.78 -15.00 13.17
CA ILE A 112 -1.05 -15.01 11.73
C ILE A 112 -0.11 -16.01 11.02
N ASN A 113 1.19 -16.00 11.35
CA ASN A 113 2.16 -16.91 10.77
C ASN A 113 1.85 -18.37 11.13
N ALA A 114 1.40 -18.65 12.37
CA ALA A 114 0.99 -19.99 12.77
C ALA A 114 -0.18 -20.50 11.91
N ARG A 115 -1.24 -19.69 11.72
CA ARG A 115 -2.36 -20.03 10.83
C ARG A 115 -1.94 -20.21 9.37
N MET A 116 -1.01 -19.40 8.89
CA MET A 116 -0.45 -19.57 7.54
C MET A 116 0.30 -20.90 7.41
N THR A 117 1.11 -21.29 8.41
CA THR A 117 1.80 -22.59 8.42
C THR A 117 0.83 -23.78 8.52
N GLU A 118 -0.24 -23.67 9.32
CA GLU A 118 -1.31 -24.67 9.37
C GLU A 118 -1.96 -24.87 7.98
N LEU A 119 -2.28 -23.76 7.30
CA LEU A 119 -2.87 -23.80 5.96
C LEU A 119 -1.90 -24.33 4.90
N GLU A 120 -0.62 -23.94 4.95
CA GLU A 120 0.43 -24.49 4.10
C GLU A 120 0.51 -26.01 4.26
N ALA A 121 0.50 -26.53 5.49
CA ALA A 121 0.51 -27.97 5.74
C ALA A 121 -0.74 -28.67 5.15
N GLN A 122 -1.91 -28.05 5.24
CA GLN A 122 -3.16 -28.60 4.67
C GLN A 122 -3.17 -28.69 3.15
N VAL A 123 -2.55 -27.72 2.44
CA VAL A 123 -2.52 -27.70 0.97
C VAL A 123 -1.30 -28.38 0.33
N GLY A 124 -0.44 -29.01 1.13
CA GLY A 124 0.75 -29.73 0.63
C GLY A 124 2.05 -28.90 0.57
N GLY A 125 2.10 -27.76 1.26
CA GLY A 125 3.28 -26.95 1.49
C GLY A 125 3.19 -25.52 0.95
N ALA A 126 4.17 -24.68 1.31
CA ALA A 126 4.24 -23.27 0.90
C ALA A 126 4.27 -23.07 -0.62
N GLU A 127 4.94 -23.96 -1.36
CA GLU A 127 5.00 -23.89 -2.83
C GLU A 127 3.65 -24.22 -3.47
N ALA A 128 2.95 -25.26 -2.98
CA ALA A 128 1.60 -25.60 -3.41
C ALA A 128 0.61 -24.45 -3.13
N LEU A 129 0.69 -23.83 -1.95
CA LEU A 129 -0.10 -22.64 -1.62
C LEU A 129 0.19 -21.48 -2.58
N ASN A 130 1.46 -21.14 -2.81
CA ASN A 130 1.83 -20.04 -3.72
C ASN A 130 1.34 -20.30 -5.16
N ASN A 131 1.42 -21.55 -5.64
CA ASN A 131 0.91 -21.95 -6.95
C ASN A 131 -0.61 -21.87 -7.06
N LEU A 132 -1.35 -22.20 -5.99
CA LEU A 132 -2.81 -22.04 -5.93
C LEU A 132 -3.19 -20.55 -5.96
N LEU A 133 -2.55 -19.72 -5.12
CA LEU A 133 -2.81 -18.27 -5.07
C LEU A 133 -2.51 -17.58 -6.41
N ALA A 134 -1.45 -18.02 -7.12
CA ALA A 134 -1.12 -17.51 -8.45
C ALA A 134 -2.20 -17.88 -9.50
N GLN A 135 -2.78 -19.08 -9.44
CA GLN A 135 -3.89 -19.50 -10.32
C GLN A 135 -5.18 -18.71 -10.01
N GLU A 136 -5.45 -18.41 -8.74
CA GLU A 136 -6.56 -17.57 -8.29
C GLU A 136 -6.34 -16.06 -8.55
N GLY A 137 -5.14 -15.66 -8.98
CA GLY A 137 -4.78 -14.25 -9.20
C GLY A 137 -4.69 -13.42 -7.92
N THR A 138 -4.49 -14.06 -6.76
CA THR A 138 -4.36 -13.41 -5.44
C THR A 138 -2.93 -13.48 -4.92
N SER A 139 -2.60 -12.66 -3.91
CA SER A 139 -1.27 -12.65 -3.29
C SER A 139 -1.27 -13.29 -1.91
N ARG A 140 -0.11 -13.80 -1.49
CA ARG A 140 0.13 -14.24 -0.10
C ARG A 140 -0.23 -13.14 0.91
N THR A 141 0.10 -11.88 0.63
CA THR A 141 -0.24 -10.73 1.49
C THR A 141 -1.74 -10.43 1.57
N SER A 142 -2.51 -10.79 0.54
CA SER A 142 -3.98 -10.72 0.57
C SER A 142 -4.57 -11.86 1.41
N LEU A 143 -3.99 -13.06 1.33
CA LEU A 143 -4.35 -14.18 2.20
C LEU A 143 -4.01 -13.91 3.68
N GLU A 144 -2.81 -13.41 3.99
CA GLU A 144 -2.40 -13.00 5.35
C GLU A 144 -3.35 -11.96 5.96
N ARG A 145 -3.86 -11.03 5.14
CA ARG A 145 -4.89 -10.05 5.53
C ARG A 145 -6.24 -10.71 5.81
N ARG A 146 -6.69 -11.66 4.97
CA ARG A 146 -7.91 -12.44 5.27
C ARG A 146 -7.76 -13.24 6.57
N MET A 147 -6.60 -13.83 6.82
CA MET A 147 -6.30 -14.55 8.06
C MET A 147 -6.28 -13.63 9.27
N SER A 148 -5.71 -12.43 9.18
CA SER A 148 -5.74 -11.48 10.31
C SER A 148 -7.17 -10.99 10.61
N MET A 149 -8.00 -10.72 9.60
CA MET A 149 -9.42 -10.39 9.80
C MET A 149 -10.19 -11.54 10.46
N ARG A 150 -9.96 -12.78 10.01
CA ARG A 150 -10.60 -13.97 10.59
C ARG A 150 -10.16 -14.19 12.04
N LEU A 151 -8.86 -14.15 12.33
CA LEU A 151 -8.33 -14.27 13.70
C LEU A 151 -8.85 -13.17 14.62
N ALA A 152 -8.96 -11.92 14.13
CA ALA A 152 -9.53 -10.83 14.89
C ALA A 152 -10.99 -11.12 15.30
N LEU A 153 -11.83 -11.58 14.34
CA LEU A 153 -13.21 -11.98 14.60
C LEU A 153 -13.31 -13.19 15.56
N GLU A 154 -12.50 -14.23 15.33
CA GLU A 154 -12.41 -15.41 16.21
C GLU A 154 -12.07 -14.99 17.65
N LYS A 155 -11.11 -14.08 17.84
CA LYS A 155 -10.71 -13.60 19.19
C LYS A 155 -11.80 -12.76 19.87
N ILE A 156 -12.46 -11.84 19.14
CA ILE A 156 -13.56 -11.01 19.69
C ILE A 156 -14.71 -11.91 20.20
N TYR A 157 -15.13 -12.90 19.41
CA TYR A 157 -16.35 -13.67 19.67
C TYR A 157 -16.11 -15.06 20.29
N SER A 158 -14.85 -15.44 20.56
CA SER A 158 -14.44 -16.72 21.18
C SER A 158 -15.21 -17.11 22.45
N ASN A 159 -15.63 -16.11 23.23
CA ASN A 159 -16.37 -16.29 24.49
C ASN A 159 -17.89 -16.35 24.32
N GLU A 160 -18.44 -15.93 23.17
CA GLU A 160 -19.89 -16.00 22.88
C GLU A 160 -20.29 -17.40 22.35
N ALA A 161 -19.35 -18.16 21.79
CA ALA A 161 -19.58 -19.52 21.29
C ALA A 161 -19.56 -20.57 22.43
N THR A 162 -20.61 -20.59 23.25
CA THR A 162 -20.83 -21.61 24.29
C THR A 162 -21.55 -22.84 23.73
N VAL A 163 -21.20 -24.01 24.24
CA VAL A 163 -21.74 -25.33 23.83
C VAL A 163 -22.33 -26.02 25.06
N SER A 164 -23.52 -26.62 24.92
CA SER A 164 -24.17 -27.39 25.99
C SER A 164 -23.84 -28.88 25.89
N ALA A 165 -23.97 -29.61 27.01
CA ALA A 165 -23.80 -31.06 27.02
C ALA A 165 -24.86 -31.79 26.17
N GLU A 166 -26.06 -31.22 26.05
CA GLU A 166 -27.17 -31.76 25.26
C GLU A 166 -26.86 -31.70 23.76
N GLU A 167 -26.30 -30.58 23.29
CA GLU A 167 -25.87 -30.41 21.90
C GLU A 167 -24.73 -31.37 21.53
N ILE A 168 -23.79 -31.60 22.44
CA ILE A 168 -22.71 -32.59 22.26
C ILE A 168 -23.29 -34.01 22.14
N ASP A 169 -24.20 -34.38 23.04
CA ASP A 169 -24.81 -35.72 23.03
C ASP A 169 -25.74 -35.94 21.84
N GLU A 170 -26.38 -34.89 21.30
CA GLU A 170 -27.15 -34.96 20.06
C GLU A 170 -26.23 -35.05 18.83
N PHE A 171 -25.17 -34.24 18.76
CA PHE A 171 -24.21 -34.27 17.66
C PHE A 171 -23.51 -35.63 17.56
N VAL A 172 -23.06 -36.21 18.68
CA VAL A 172 -22.43 -37.53 18.69
C VAL A 172 -23.40 -38.62 18.20
N LYS A 173 -24.71 -38.52 18.48
CA LYS A 173 -25.71 -39.48 17.98
C LYS A 173 -25.98 -39.33 16.48
N THR A 174 -26.03 -38.10 15.98
CA THR A 174 -26.51 -37.77 14.62
C THR A 174 -25.39 -37.70 13.58
N ASN A 175 -24.19 -37.28 13.97
CA ASN A 175 -23.05 -37.01 13.09
C ASN A 175 -21.86 -37.95 13.35
N THR A 176 -22.12 -39.19 13.81
CA THR A 176 -21.08 -40.22 14.05
C THR A 176 -20.07 -40.37 12.90
N ALA A 177 -20.51 -40.26 11.65
CA ALA A 177 -19.64 -40.37 10.47
C ALA A 177 -18.64 -39.21 10.27
N GLN A 178 -18.81 -38.09 11.01
CA GLN A 178 -17.88 -36.96 11.01
C GLN A 178 -16.85 -37.04 12.15
N LEU A 179 -17.01 -37.97 13.09
CA LEU A 179 -16.12 -38.16 14.22
C LEU A 179 -15.04 -39.20 13.89
N THR A 180 -13.79 -38.85 14.19
CA THR A 180 -12.62 -39.72 13.98
C THR A 180 -12.20 -40.46 15.25
N ALA A 181 -12.59 -39.95 16.42
CA ALA A 181 -12.32 -40.59 17.70
C ALA A 181 -13.10 -41.92 17.88
N THR A 182 -12.40 -42.95 18.35
CA THR A 182 -12.96 -44.29 18.59
C THR A 182 -13.53 -44.47 20.01
N ASP A 183 -13.17 -43.61 20.96
CA ASP A 183 -13.65 -43.64 22.34
C ASP A 183 -14.68 -42.53 22.61
N SER A 184 -15.58 -42.77 23.56
CA SER A 184 -16.69 -41.85 23.85
C SER A 184 -16.25 -40.49 24.40
N ALA A 185 -15.09 -40.41 25.10
CA ALA A 185 -14.61 -39.13 25.61
C ALA A 185 -14.01 -38.29 24.47
N GLY A 186 -13.17 -38.90 23.64
CA GLY A 186 -12.64 -38.31 22.40
C GLY A 186 -13.76 -37.78 21.50
N GLN A 187 -14.79 -38.60 21.24
CA GLN A 187 -15.97 -38.22 20.44
C GLN A 187 -16.68 -36.98 20.99
N LYS A 188 -16.87 -36.88 22.31
CA LYS A 188 -17.47 -35.67 22.92
C LYS A 188 -16.58 -34.44 22.76
N THR A 189 -15.25 -34.56 22.89
CA THR A 189 -14.33 -33.42 22.70
C THR A 189 -14.19 -32.99 21.23
N GLU A 190 -14.34 -33.92 20.29
CA GLU A 190 -14.33 -33.66 18.85
C GLU A 190 -15.64 -32.97 18.44
N ALA A 191 -16.78 -33.50 18.88
CA ALA A 191 -18.09 -32.88 18.74
C ALA A 191 -18.13 -31.45 19.34
N GLU A 192 -17.65 -31.25 20.57
CA GLU A 192 -17.57 -29.91 21.19
C GLU A 192 -16.79 -28.92 20.31
N LYS A 193 -15.64 -29.34 19.77
CA LYS A 193 -14.83 -28.48 18.88
C LYS A 193 -15.57 -28.14 17.58
N ILE A 194 -16.23 -29.11 16.95
CA ILE A 194 -16.97 -28.88 15.70
C ILE A 194 -18.15 -27.93 15.97
N ILE A 195 -19.01 -28.24 16.94
CA ILE A 195 -20.17 -27.41 17.32
C ILE A 195 -19.70 -25.99 17.69
N LYS A 196 -18.59 -25.85 18.42
CA LYS A 196 -18.04 -24.55 18.79
C LYS A 196 -17.54 -23.75 17.58
N GLN A 197 -16.89 -24.41 16.61
CA GLN A 197 -16.45 -23.76 15.37
C GLN A 197 -17.64 -23.31 14.51
N ASP A 198 -18.66 -24.14 14.37
CA ASP A 198 -19.87 -23.82 13.61
C ASP A 198 -20.65 -22.66 14.25
N LYS A 199 -20.86 -22.72 15.57
CA LYS A 199 -21.48 -21.63 16.34
C LYS A 199 -20.68 -20.34 16.23
N LEU A 200 -19.35 -20.41 16.38
CA LEU A 200 -18.48 -19.24 16.25
C LEU A 200 -18.58 -18.63 14.85
N GLY A 201 -18.64 -19.45 13.79
CA GLY A 201 -18.88 -18.99 12.42
C GLY A 201 -20.24 -18.28 12.26
N ALA A 202 -21.31 -18.85 12.81
CA ALA A 202 -22.65 -18.23 12.78
C ALA A 202 -22.69 -16.90 13.55
N ILE A 203 -22.12 -16.85 14.76
CA ILE A 203 -22.00 -15.64 15.58
C ILE A 203 -21.18 -14.58 14.85
N ILE A 204 -20.02 -14.94 14.29
CA ILE A 204 -19.18 -14.01 13.52
C ILE A 204 -19.97 -13.40 12.37
N ASN A 205 -20.70 -14.21 11.59
CA ASN A 205 -21.48 -13.71 10.45
C ASN A 205 -22.59 -12.73 10.89
N GLN A 206 -23.34 -13.06 11.95
CA GLN A 206 -24.37 -12.17 12.50
C GLN A 206 -23.76 -10.86 13.03
N LYS A 207 -22.76 -10.96 13.91
CA LYS A 207 -22.16 -9.81 14.58
C LYS A 207 -21.43 -8.90 13.59
N PHE A 208 -20.82 -9.47 12.55
CA PHE A 208 -20.18 -8.70 11.49
C PHE A 208 -21.20 -7.90 10.67
N ALA A 209 -22.37 -8.48 10.35
CA ALA A 209 -23.47 -7.73 9.73
C ALA A 209 -23.92 -6.56 10.62
N GLU A 210 -24.14 -6.81 11.92
CA GLU A 210 -24.47 -5.76 12.89
C GLU A 210 -23.39 -4.66 12.98
N LEU A 211 -22.09 -5.01 12.95
CA LEU A 211 -21.00 -4.04 12.95
C LEU A 211 -21.02 -3.18 11.67
N ARG A 212 -21.33 -3.78 10.52
CA ARG A 212 -21.40 -3.08 9.22
C ARG A 212 -22.59 -2.13 9.14
N GLU A 213 -23.74 -2.49 9.71
CA GLU A 213 -24.90 -1.60 9.85
C GLU A 213 -24.65 -0.43 10.81
N LYS A 214 -23.94 -0.69 11.93
CA LYS A 214 -23.60 0.34 12.93
C LYS A 214 -22.44 1.25 12.48
N ALA A 215 -21.72 0.89 11.42
CA ALA A 215 -20.59 1.67 10.90
C ALA A 215 -21.04 2.87 10.05
N ASN A 216 -20.46 4.05 10.31
CA ASN A 216 -20.68 5.26 9.52
C ASN A 216 -19.88 5.21 8.21
N ILE A 217 -20.41 4.49 7.22
CA ILE A 217 -19.78 4.29 5.91
C ILE A 217 -20.17 5.42 4.96
N LYS A 218 -19.18 6.12 4.40
CA LYS A 218 -19.36 7.13 3.34
C LYS A 218 -18.55 6.76 2.12
N ILE A 219 -19.22 6.63 0.98
CA ILE A 219 -18.62 6.31 -0.32
C ILE A 219 -18.79 7.55 -1.23
N PHE A 220 -17.78 7.83 -2.06
CA PHE A 220 -17.70 8.98 -2.98
C PHE A 220 -17.47 8.50 -4.41
#